data_AF-A0A556TQU6-F1
#
_entry.id   AF-A0A556TQU6-F1
#
_cell.length_a   1.000
_cell.length_b   1.000
_cell.length_c   1.000
_cell.angle_alpha   90.00
_cell.angle_beta   90.00
_cell.angle_gamma   90.00
#
_symmetry.space_group_name_H-M   'P 1'
#
loop_
_entity.id
_entity.type
_entity.pdbx_description
1 polymer ?
#
loop_
_entity_poly.entity_id
_entity_poly.type
_entity_poly.pdbx_seq_one_letter_code
_entity_poly.pdbx_strand_id
1 'polypeptide(L)'
;MRVFTCTGYNQHYMYLNQGQHTMPNGLGMGGQHGYFGLWLDSDFGRGHSRARPRCTTYGSPQLSGDEDFTVNTVEVWGIGVSPAEQEQDENKKSILDADPEVQAIMEMTGKTMHSQGLREPEEDDG
;
A
#
# COMPACT_ATOMS: atom_id res chain seq x y z
N MET A 1 4.61 27.05 -3.26
CA MET A 1 4.25 25.72 -2.70
C MET A 1 4.02 25.88 -1.21
N ARG A 2 2.91 25.37 -0.65
CA ARG A 2 2.64 25.39 0.80
C ARG A 2 2.63 23.96 1.33
N VAL A 3 3.19 23.74 2.51
CA VAL A 3 3.24 22.45 3.19
C VAL A 3 2.45 22.57 4.49
N PHE A 4 1.60 21.59 4.77
CA PHE A 4 0.74 21.55 5.96
C PHE A 4 1.08 20.31 6.78
N THR A 5 1.80 20.51 7.88
CA THR A 5 2.19 19.43 8.79
C THR A 5 1.04 19.06 9.73
N CYS A 6 1.12 17.91 10.38
CA CYS A 6 0.12 17.53 11.38
C CYS A 6 0.02 18.58 12.49
N THR A 7 -1.21 18.83 12.95
CA THR A 7 -1.50 19.78 14.04
C THR A 7 -1.36 19.16 15.42
N GLY A 8 -1.36 17.83 15.51
CA GLY A 8 -1.42 17.07 16.76
C GLY A 8 -2.80 17.02 17.42
N TYR A 9 -3.83 17.65 16.82
CA TYR A 9 -5.17 17.71 17.41
C TYR A 9 -5.90 16.36 17.42
N ASN A 10 -5.68 15.53 16.40
CA ASN A 10 -6.25 14.19 16.30
C ASN A 10 -5.29 13.25 15.56
N GLN A 11 -5.68 11.97 15.47
CA GLN A 11 -4.90 10.91 14.83
C GLN A 11 -5.53 10.41 13.52
N HIS A 12 -6.38 11.23 12.88
CA HIS A 12 -7.09 10.85 11.66
C HIS A 12 -6.26 11.11 10.40
N TYR A 13 -5.04 10.57 10.38
CA TYR A 13 -4.04 10.90 9.36
C TYR A 13 -4.38 10.34 7.98
N MET A 14 -4.71 9.05 7.91
CA MET A 14 -4.91 8.37 6.65
C MET A 14 -6.05 7.37 6.77
N TYR A 15 -6.77 7.23 5.67
CA TYR A 15 -7.73 6.19 5.42
C TYR A 15 -7.39 5.55 4.08
N LEU A 16 -7.35 4.22 4.03
CA LEU A 16 -7.20 3.48 2.79
C LEU A 16 -8.10 2.27 2.88
N ASN A 17 -8.94 2.09 1.87
CA ASN A 17 -9.85 0.97 1.83
C ASN A 17 -10.16 0.55 0.38
N GLN A 18 -10.34 -0.75 0.16
CA GLN A 18 -10.60 -1.31 -1.16
C GLN A 18 -11.44 -2.60 -1.03
N GLY A 19 -12.35 -2.82 -1.98
CA GLY A 19 -13.16 -4.05 -2.08
C GLY A 19 -14.21 -4.23 -0.98
N GLN A 20 -14.52 -3.19 -0.20
CA GLN A 20 -15.56 -3.26 0.84
C GLN A 20 -16.91 -2.76 0.32
N HIS A 21 -18.00 -3.37 0.80
CA HIS A 21 -19.36 -2.98 0.43
C HIS A 21 -19.97 -1.91 1.34
N THR A 22 -19.55 -1.85 2.60
CA THR A 22 -20.18 -1.03 3.64
C THR A 22 -19.41 0.25 3.94
N MET A 23 -18.16 0.33 3.49
CA MET A 23 -17.24 1.42 3.76
C MET A 23 -16.73 2.02 2.44
N PRO A 24 -16.51 3.33 2.34
CA PRO A 24 -16.01 3.96 1.12
C PRO A 24 -14.71 3.32 0.65
N ASN A 25 -14.57 3.03 -0.63
CA ASN A 25 -13.30 2.57 -1.19
C ASN A 25 -12.55 3.76 -1.76
N GLY A 26 -11.27 3.88 -1.44
CA GLY A 26 -10.45 5.01 -1.83
C GLY A 26 -9.40 5.35 -0.79
N LEU A 27 -8.79 6.51 -0.97
CA LEU A 27 -7.72 7.04 -0.14
C LEU A 27 -8.15 8.39 0.43
N GLY A 28 -8.12 8.51 1.75
CA GLY A 28 -8.38 9.74 2.48
C GLY A 28 -7.15 10.18 3.26
N MET A 29 -6.91 11.48 3.33
CA MET A 29 -5.90 12.08 4.19
C MET A 29 -6.51 13.19 5.03
N GLY A 30 -6.32 13.10 6.35
CA GLY A 30 -6.64 14.15 7.30
C GLY A 30 -8.13 14.39 7.47
N GLY A 31 -8.76 13.68 8.40
CA GLY A 31 -10.18 13.85 8.71
C GLY A 31 -10.94 12.53 8.73
N GLN A 32 -12.25 12.60 8.56
CA GLN A 32 -13.14 11.46 8.66
C GLN A 32 -13.97 11.30 7.38
N HIS A 33 -14.72 10.20 7.28
CA HIS A 33 -15.59 9.94 6.13
C HIS A 33 -16.45 11.16 5.78
N GLY A 34 -16.40 11.55 4.50
CA GLY A 34 -17.13 12.70 3.97
C GLY A 34 -16.52 14.06 4.28
N TYR A 35 -15.44 14.16 5.07
CA TYR A 35 -14.75 15.41 5.43
C TYR A 35 -13.22 15.22 5.49
N PHE A 36 -12.66 14.46 4.55
CA PHE A 36 -11.21 14.38 4.42
C PHE A 36 -10.66 15.67 3.81
N GLY A 37 -9.51 16.13 4.31
CA GLY A 37 -8.76 17.24 3.76
C GLY A 37 -8.31 16.97 2.33
N LEU A 38 -8.07 15.70 2.00
CA LEU A 38 -7.92 15.20 0.63
C LEU A 38 -8.55 13.80 0.55
N TRP A 39 -9.38 13.57 -0.45
CA TRP A 39 -9.96 12.26 -0.78
C TRP A 39 -9.76 11.96 -2.25
N LEU A 40 -9.42 10.71 -2.56
CA LEU A 40 -9.42 10.13 -3.89
C LEU A 40 -10.32 8.89 -3.85
N ASP A 41 -11.28 8.81 -4.77
CA ASP A 41 -12.08 7.60 -4.94
C ASP A 41 -11.19 6.44 -5.46
N SER A 42 -11.62 5.21 -5.19
CA SER A 42 -10.99 3.98 -5.66
C SER A 42 -10.85 3.87 -7.18
N ASP A 43 -11.67 4.59 -7.95
CA ASP A 43 -11.54 4.67 -9.41
C ASP A 43 -10.46 5.67 -9.88
N PHE A 44 -9.87 6.43 -8.95
CA PHE A 44 -8.91 7.51 -9.19
C PHE A 44 -9.37 8.55 -10.23
N GLY A 45 -10.67 8.65 -10.50
CA GLY A 45 -11.24 9.63 -11.42
C GLY A 45 -11.78 10.86 -10.72
N ARG A 46 -12.20 10.72 -9.45
CA ARG A 46 -12.82 11.78 -8.65
C ARG A 46 -12.19 11.89 -7.28
N GLY A 47 -12.27 13.09 -6.71
CA GLY A 47 -11.82 13.37 -5.36
C GLY A 47 -12.50 14.59 -4.77
N HIS A 48 -12.20 14.86 -3.50
CA HIS A 48 -12.62 16.08 -2.84
C HIS A 48 -11.58 16.59 -1.84
N SER A 49 -11.65 17.87 -1.51
CA SER A 49 -10.86 18.52 -0.47
C SER A 49 -11.77 19.29 0.47
N ARG A 50 -12.22 18.61 1.54
CA ARG A 50 -13.22 19.14 2.47
C ARG A 50 -12.55 19.60 3.75
N ALA A 51 -12.33 20.90 3.81
CA ALA A 51 -11.53 21.52 4.85
C ALA A 51 -12.12 22.85 5.31
N ARG A 52 -13.45 23.02 5.45
CA ARG A 52 -14.03 24.33 5.80
C ARG A 52 -14.05 24.56 7.34
N PRO A 53 -13.42 25.63 7.88
CA PRO A 53 -12.49 26.55 7.22
C PRO A 53 -11.07 25.99 7.07
N ARG A 54 -10.69 25.00 7.91
CA ARG A 54 -9.48 24.20 7.76
C ARG A 54 -9.73 22.74 8.16
N CYS A 55 -8.99 21.81 7.57
CA CYS A 55 -8.88 20.43 8.05
C CYS A 55 -8.24 20.46 9.45
N THR A 56 -8.82 19.74 10.41
CA THR A 56 -8.32 19.73 11.79
C THR A 56 -7.01 18.96 11.96
N THR A 57 -6.77 17.93 11.14
CA THR A 57 -5.58 17.06 11.22
C THR A 57 -4.31 17.75 10.72
N TYR A 58 -4.40 18.51 9.63
CA TYR A 58 -3.24 19.16 8.99
C TYR A 58 -3.30 20.70 9.00
N GLY A 59 -4.42 21.30 9.40
CA GLY A 59 -4.60 22.76 9.32
C GLY A 59 -4.63 23.29 7.88
N SER A 60 -4.74 22.41 6.88
CA SER A 60 -4.81 22.77 5.47
C SER A 60 -6.16 23.43 5.14
N PRO A 61 -6.20 24.41 4.22
CA PRO A 61 -7.42 24.83 3.58
C PRO A 61 -7.85 23.80 2.53
N GLN A 62 -8.92 24.09 1.79
CA GLN A 62 -9.21 23.40 0.53
C GLN A 62 -7.98 23.48 -0.39
N LEU A 63 -7.56 22.33 -0.93
CA LEU A 63 -6.34 22.19 -1.73
C LEU A 63 -6.59 22.41 -3.23
N SER A 64 -7.82 22.26 -3.67
CA SER A 64 -8.32 22.44 -5.04
C SER A 64 -9.07 23.76 -5.21
N GLY A 65 -9.36 24.15 -6.46
CA GLY A 65 -10.19 25.33 -6.76
C GLY A 65 -11.62 25.22 -6.22
N ASP A 66 -12.20 24.01 -6.32
CA ASP A 66 -13.52 23.64 -5.81
C ASP A 66 -13.42 22.47 -4.84
N GLU A 67 -14.47 22.23 -4.06
CA GLU A 67 -14.49 21.17 -3.05
C GLU A 67 -14.36 19.78 -3.68
N ASP A 68 -15.10 19.53 -4.76
CA ASP A 68 -15.04 18.30 -5.54
C ASP A 68 -14.22 18.54 -6.83
N PHE A 69 -13.43 17.55 -7.24
CA PHE A 69 -12.57 17.66 -8.43
C PHE A 69 -12.44 16.33 -9.17
N THR A 70 -11.99 16.41 -10.42
CA THR A 70 -11.59 15.25 -11.23
C THR A 70 -10.08 15.12 -11.27
N VAL A 71 -9.61 13.89 -11.30
CA VAL A 71 -8.18 13.57 -11.32
C VAL A 71 -7.77 13.23 -12.75
N ASN A 72 -6.70 13.87 -13.23
CA ASN A 72 -6.12 13.56 -14.54
C ASN A 72 -5.02 12.50 -14.45
N THR A 73 -4.14 12.63 -13.46
CA THR A 73 -2.98 11.75 -13.25
C THR A 73 -2.67 11.71 -11.76
N VAL A 74 -2.36 10.52 -11.26
CA VAL A 74 -1.83 10.29 -9.91
C VAL A 74 -0.46 9.66 -10.04
N GLU A 75 0.53 10.24 -9.39
CA GLU A 75 1.89 9.71 -9.31
C GLU A 75 2.21 9.37 -7.85
N VAL A 76 2.75 8.18 -7.62
CA VAL A 76 3.14 7.72 -6.28
C VAL A 76 4.63 7.37 -6.32
N TRP A 77 5.38 7.98 -5.41
CA TRP A 77 6.84 7.84 -5.36
C TRP A 77 7.22 7.09 -4.09
N GLY A 78 7.78 5.90 -4.23
CA GLY A 78 8.42 5.17 -3.15
C GLY A 78 9.85 5.66 -2.95
N ILE A 79 10.26 5.89 -1.70
CA ILE A 79 11.65 6.23 -1.36
C ILE A 79 12.28 5.00 -0.71
N GLY A 80 13.39 4.52 -1.27
CA GLY A 80 14.14 3.39 -0.74
C GLY A 80 14.54 2.38 -1.80
N VAL A 81 15.17 1.30 -1.34
CA VAL A 81 15.59 0.14 -2.13
C VAL A 81 14.35 -0.55 -2.69
N SER A 82 14.34 -0.82 -3.99
CA SER A 82 13.19 -1.40 -4.67
C SER A 82 12.84 -2.78 -4.10
N PRO A 83 11.57 -3.23 -4.14
CA PRO A 83 11.21 -4.57 -3.67
C PRO A 83 12.03 -5.68 -4.34
N ALA A 84 12.41 -5.49 -5.62
CA ALA A 84 13.27 -6.42 -6.36
C ALA A 84 14.66 -6.58 -5.75
N GLU A 85 15.19 -5.54 -5.10
CA GLU A 85 16.48 -5.55 -4.40
C GLU A 85 16.34 -6.04 -2.94
N GLN A 86 15.11 -6.16 -2.41
CA GLN A 86 14.85 -6.74 -1.07
C GLN A 86 14.74 -8.27 -1.09
N GLU A 87 14.40 -8.86 -2.24
CA GLU A 87 14.33 -10.31 -2.43
C GLU A 87 15.71 -10.94 -2.71
N GLN A 88 16.74 -10.14 -3.00
CA GLN A 88 18.14 -10.57 -3.11
C GLN A 88 18.84 -10.70 -1.75
N ASP A 89 18.13 -11.23 -0.75
CA ASP A 89 18.79 -11.83 0.40
C ASP A 89 19.27 -13.22 -0.03
N GLU A 90 20.42 -13.27 -0.72
CA GLU A 90 21.04 -14.43 -1.39
C GLU A 90 21.28 -15.66 -0.50
N ASN A 91 20.83 -15.66 0.76
CA ASN A 91 21.06 -16.76 1.70
C ASN A 91 19.79 -17.42 2.24
N LYS A 92 18.60 -17.09 1.73
CA LYS A 92 17.39 -17.87 2.04
C LYS A 92 17.31 -19.07 1.12
N LYS A 93 18.03 -20.14 1.49
CA LYS A 93 17.78 -21.48 0.95
C LYS A 93 16.28 -21.73 0.99
N SER A 94 15.73 -22.27 -0.10
CA SER A 94 14.31 -22.59 -0.19
C SER A 94 13.89 -23.37 1.06
N ILE A 95 12.69 -23.16 1.58
CA ILE A 95 12.18 -23.97 2.71
C ILE A 95 12.16 -25.46 2.35
N LEU A 96 12.15 -25.75 1.03
CA LEU A 96 12.30 -27.09 0.50
C LEU A 96 13.69 -27.69 0.77
N ASP A 97 14.75 -26.90 0.84
CA ASP A 97 16.11 -27.41 1.10
C ASP A 97 16.50 -27.30 2.57
N ALA A 98 15.71 -26.55 3.37
CA ALA A 98 16.02 -26.27 4.76
C ALA A 98 15.62 -27.40 5.71
N ASP A 99 14.48 -28.08 5.45
CA ASP A 99 13.94 -29.08 6.39
C ASP A 99 13.05 -30.16 5.72
N PRO A 100 13.45 -31.45 5.75
CA PRO A 100 12.66 -32.58 5.25
C PRO A 100 11.32 -32.78 5.95
N GLU A 101 11.18 -32.42 7.23
CA GLU A 101 9.89 -32.55 7.94
C GLU A 101 8.87 -31.54 7.42
N VAL A 102 9.33 -30.33 7.08
CA VAL A 102 8.46 -29.27 6.53
C VAL A 102 7.97 -29.63 5.14
N GLN A 103 8.80 -30.29 4.32
CA GLN A 103 8.39 -30.86 3.04
C GLN A 103 7.25 -31.88 3.21
N ALA A 104 7.42 -32.83 4.14
CA ALA A 104 6.42 -33.86 4.39
C ALA A 104 5.09 -33.26 4.86
N ILE A 105 5.12 -32.21 5.69
CA ILE A 105 3.92 -31.50 6.14
C ILE A 105 3.23 -30.75 4.98
N MET A 106 4.00 -30.12 4.07
CA MET A 106 3.44 -29.47 2.88
C MET A 106 2.71 -30.46 1.98
N GLU A 107 3.29 -31.64 1.78
CA GLU A 107 2.70 -32.71 0.98
C GLU A 107 1.43 -33.26 1.65
N MET A 108 1.47 -33.51 2.96
CA MET A 108 0.30 -33.96 3.73
C MET A 108 -0.83 -32.93 3.77
N THR A 109 -0.53 -31.63 3.66
CA THR A 109 -1.54 -30.56 3.62
C THR A 109 -2.09 -30.29 2.22
N GLY A 110 -1.69 -31.07 1.21
CA GLY A 110 -2.19 -30.98 -0.16
C GLY A 110 -1.67 -29.77 -0.93
N LYS A 111 -0.59 -29.13 -0.46
CA LYS A 111 0.07 -28.03 -1.19
C LYS A 111 1.07 -28.63 -2.18
N THR A 112 0.84 -28.45 -3.46
CA THR A 112 1.72 -28.92 -4.53
C THR A 112 2.98 -28.05 -4.64
N MET A 113 4.15 -28.67 -4.66
CA MET A 113 5.44 -27.96 -4.76
C MET A 113 5.71 -27.55 -6.21
N HIS A 114 5.24 -26.37 -6.60
CA HIS A 114 5.31 -25.89 -7.98
C HIS A 114 6.72 -25.55 -8.47
N SER A 115 7.74 -25.54 -7.60
CA SER A 115 9.10 -25.12 -7.94
C SER A 115 10.08 -26.26 -8.25
N GLN A 116 9.71 -27.54 -8.08
CA GLN A 116 10.63 -28.67 -8.28
C GLN A 116 11.15 -28.80 -9.73
N GLY A 117 10.42 -28.29 -10.72
CA GLY A 117 10.76 -28.43 -12.15
C GLY A 117 11.42 -27.22 -12.82
N LEU A 118 11.69 -26.14 -12.08
CA LEU A 118 12.20 -24.86 -12.63
C LEU A 118 13.60 -24.50 -12.12
N ARG A 119 14.29 -25.44 -11.46
CA ARG A 119 15.59 -25.18 -10.84
C ARG A 119 16.72 -25.44 -11.84
N GLU A 120 17.54 -24.42 -12.10
CA GLU A 120 18.81 -24.60 -12.81
C GLU A 120 19.73 -25.48 -11.94
N PRO A 121 20.47 -26.44 -12.54
CA PRO A 121 21.40 -27.27 -11.78
C PRO A 121 22.49 -26.37 -11.17
N GLU A 122 22.80 -26.58 -9.89
CA GLU A 122 23.99 -25.97 -9.27
C GLU A 122 25.23 -26.48 -10.01
N GLU A 123 26.03 -25.59 -10.60
CA GLU A 123 27.33 -25.95 -11.17
C GLU A 123 28.24 -26.37 -10.01
N ASP A 124 28.68 -27.63 -10.04
CA ASP A 124 29.60 -28.24 -9.10
C ASP A 124 31.02 -27.68 -9.35
N ASP A 125 31.36 -26.58 -8.68
CA ASP A 125 32.74 -26.10 -8.59
C ASP A 125 33.53 -27.05 -7.68
N GLY A 126 34.22 -28.01 -8.32
CA GLY A 126 35.13 -28.97 -7.69
C GLY A 126 36.43 -28.41 -7.14
#